data_AF-A0A7Y3TH46-F1
#
_entry.id   AF-A0A7Y3TH46-F1
#
_cell.length_a   1.000
_cell.length_b   1.000
_cell.length_c   1.000
_cell.angle_alpha   90.00
_cell.angle_beta   90.00
_cell.angle_gamma   90.00
#
_symmetry.space_group_name_H-M   'P 1'
#
loop_
_entity.id
_entity.type
_entity.pdbx_description
1 polymer ?
#
loop_
_entity_poly.entity_id
_entity_poly.type
_entity_poly.pdbx_seq_one_letter_code
_entity_poly.pdbx_strand_id
1 'polypeptide(L)'
;MEKKELSNILSEVLLPFGFKKKSDYWVLNQDIIIKIINLQKSQFNNSFYINYGYVLKSIPLTGMMHIYNRLTSSNIEERNWILELLNLENDISINERTTELKKILLEIIISSMQIINTEQDLINELKKRPHLNDVPLNVKEHLNLME
;
A
#
# COMPACT_ATOMS: atom_id res chain seq x y z
N MET A 1 5.21 -9.26 19.24
CA MET A 1 5.59 -8.02 18.54
C MET A 1 4.53 -6.96 18.81
N GLU A 2 4.90 -5.68 18.94
CA GLU A 2 3.99 -4.54 19.06
C GLU A 2 3.87 -3.74 17.75
N LYS A 3 2.83 -2.90 17.65
CA LYS A 3 2.61 -1.96 16.53
C LYS A 3 3.87 -1.15 16.19
N LYS A 4 4.63 -0.72 17.21
CA LYS A 4 5.84 0.09 17.03
C LYS A 4 6.91 -0.65 16.26
N GLU A 5 7.12 -1.94 16.55
CA GLU A 5 8.08 -2.79 15.86
C GLU A 5 7.67 -3.01 14.40
N LEU A 6 6.38 -3.29 14.16
CA LEU A 6 5.83 -3.39 12.81
C LEU A 6 6.04 -2.08 12.02
N SER A 7 5.75 -0.93 12.63
CA SER A 7 5.99 0.39 12.05
C SER A 7 7.48 0.66 11.76
N ASN A 8 8.39 0.12 12.57
CA ASN A 8 9.82 0.22 12.32
C ASN A 8 10.23 -0.62 11.11
N ILE A 9 9.71 -1.84 10.95
CA ILE A 9 9.95 -2.68 9.78
C ILE A 9 9.55 -1.96 8.49
N LEU A 10 8.35 -1.35 8.46
CA LEU A 10 7.91 -0.55 7.32
C LEU A 10 8.87 0.63 7.08
N SER A 11 9.32 1.31 8.13
CA SER A 11 10.24 2.44 7.97
C SER A 11 11.59 2.01 7.41
N GLU A 12 12.15 0.88 7.86
CA GLU A 12 13.40 0.34 7.34
C GLU A 12 13.32 0.02 5.85
N VAL A 13 12.18 -0.47 5.36
CA VAL A 13 11.98 -0.74 3.93
C VAL A 13 11.74 0.54 3.15
N LEU A 14 10.89 1.45 3.64
CA LEU A 14 10.35 2.55 2.85
C LEU A 14 11.26 3.79 2.82
N LEU A 15 11.99 4.09 3.91
CA LEU A 15 12.85 5.27 3.98
C LEU A 15 13.96 5.29 2.89
N PRO A 16 14.64 4.16 2.56
CA PRO A 16 15.60 4.12 1.47
C PRO A 16 15.04 4.52 0.10
N PHE A 17 13.73 4.37 -0.12
CA PHE A 17 13.05 4.76 -1.37
C PHE A 17 12.48 6.20 -1.30
N GLY A 18 12.89 6.99 -0.32
CA GLY A 18 12.56 8.42 -0.22
C GLY A 18 11.20 8.71 0.44
N PHE A 19 10.49 7.69 0.92
CA PHE A 19 9.27 7.92 1.69
C PHE A 19 9.59 8.63 3.01
N LYS A 20 8.68 9.51 3.45
CA LYS A 20 8.78 10.20 4.74
C LYS A 20 7.66 9.72 5.66
N LYS A 21 8.03 9.29 6.86
CA LYS A 21 7.06 8.85 7.88
C LYS A 21 6.29 10.04 8.45
N LYS A 22 4.98 9.89 8.59
CA LYS A 22 4.04 10.81 9.24
C LYS A 22 3.04 9.99 10.06
N SER A 23 3.33 9.78 11.35
CA SER A 23 2.54 8.90 12.24
C SER A 23 2.46 7.47 11.68
N ASP A 24 1.25 7.00 11.36
CA ASP A 24 0.96 5.67 10.79
C ASP A 24 1.06 5.63 9.25
N TYR A 25 1.58 6.69 8.63
CA TYR A 25 1.66 6.84 7.18
C TYR A 25 3.09 7.05 6.73
N TRP A 26 3.38 6.65 5.49
CA TRP A 26 4.60 6.97 4.76
C TRP A 26 4.20 7.60 3.44
N VAL A 27 4.80 8.75 3.15
CA VAL A 27 4.43 9.57 1.99
C VAL A 27 5.65 9.85 1.14
N LEU A 28 5.56 9.57 -0.15
CA LEU A 28 6.50 10.02 -1.17
C LEU A 28 5.79 11.01 -2.08
N ASN A 29 6.19 12.28 -1.97
CA ASN A 29 5.59 13.38 -2.72
C ASN A 29 6.39 13.63 -4.00
N GLN A 30 5.85 13.25 -5.16
CA GLN A 30 6.41 13.57 -6.47
C GLN A 30 5.56 14.64 -7.14
N ASP A 31 6.00 15.20 -8.27
CA ASP A 31 5.38 16.39 -8.87
C ASP A 31 3.90 16.19 -9.19
N ILE A 32 3.54 15.08 -9.82
CA ILE A 32 2.17 14.80 -10.30
C ILE A 32 1.39 13.90 -9.33
N ILE A 33 2.08 12.89 -8.77
CA ILE A 33 1.48 11.83 -7.95
C ILE A 33 2.12 11.83 -6.56
N ILE A 34 1.29 11.70 -5.53
CA ILE A 34 1.72 11.39 -4.17
C ILE A 34 1.46 9.91 -3.92
N LYS A 35 2.48 9.18 -3.48
CA LYS A 35 2.40 7.78 -3.07
C LYS A 35 2.23 7.72 -1.56
N ILE A 36 1.24 6.98 -1.10
CA ILE A 36 0.91 6.86 0.32
C ILE A 36 0.89 5.39 0.70
N ILE A 37 1.48 5.06 1.85
CA ILE A 37 1.37 3.78 2.52
C ILE A 37 0.88 4.04 3.94
N ASN A 38 -0.08 3.27 4.42
CA ASN A 38 -0.72 3.40 5.72
C ASN A 38 -0.69 2.05 6.45
N LEU A 39 -0.32 2.08 7.74
CA LEU A 39 -0.46 0.96 8.66
C LEU A 39 -1.73 1.12 9.50
N GLN A 40 -2.76 0.35 9.20
CA GLN A 40 -4.06 0.40 9.87
C GLN A 40 -4.20 -0.75 10.86
N LYS A 41 -4.61 -0.46 12.09
CA LYS A 41 -4.96 -1.50 13.07
C LYS A 41 -6.39 -2.03 12.81
N SER A 42 -6.59 -3.35 12.94
CA SER A 42 -7.90 -3.98 12.99
C SER A 42 -8.67 -3.55 14.25
N GLN A 43 -10.00 -3.49 14.15
CA GLN A 43 -10.87 -3.21 15.30
C GLN A 43 -11.23 -4.49 16.09
N PHE A 44 -11.00 -5.67 15.50
CA PHE A 44 -11.49 -6.94 16.04
C PHE A 44 -10.42 -7.75 16.79
N ASN A 45 -9.17 -7.59 16.42
CA ASN A 45 -8.04 -8.36 16.95
C ASN A 45 -6.74 -7.54 16.84
N ASN A 46 -5.63 -8.07 17.36
CA ASN A 46 -4.30 -7.47 17.22
C ASN A 46 -3.67 -7.77 15.85
N SER A 47 -4.45 -7.63 14.78
CA SER A 47 -3.97 -7.68 13.39
C SER A 47 -3.91 -6.30 12.76
N PHE A 48 -3.13 -6.19 11.68
CA PHE A 48 -2.92 -4.95 10.95
C PHE A 48 -3.20 -5.14 9.46
N TYR A 49 -3.50 -4.04 8.78
CA TYR A 49 -3.55 -3.95 7.34
C TYR A 49 -2.51 -2.94 6.87
N ILE A 50 -1.82 -3.27 5.79
CA ILE A 50 -0.97 -2.32 5.07
C ILE A 50 -1.73 -1.91 3.82
N ASN A 51 -2.16 -0.65 3.79
CA ASN A 51 -2.86 -0.07 2.66
C ASN A 51 -1.91 0.86 1.92
N TYR A 52 -1.99 0.91 0.60
CA TYR A 52 -1.12 1.75 -0.21
C TYR A 52 -1.82 2.23 -1.46
N GLY A 53 -1.35 3.34 -2.01
CA GLY A 53 -2.01 3.91 -3.17
C GLY A 53 -1.48 5.26 -3.59
N TYR A 54 -2.29 5.92 -4.42
CA TYR A 54 -1.89 7.09 -5.17
C TYR A 54 -2.90 8.22 -4.99
N VAL A 55 -2.40 9.44 -4.88
CA VAL A 55 -3.17 10.69 -4.94
C VAL A 55 -2.65 11.51 -6.11
N LEU A 56 -3.56 11.85 -7.01
CA LEU A 56 -3.31 12.75 -8.14
C LEU A 56 -3.44 14.18 -7.64
N LYS A 57 -2.38 14.99 -7.74
CA LYS A 57 -2.42 16.37 -7.21
C LYS A 57 -3.37 17.30 -7.96
N SER A 58 -3.71 16.96 -9.19
CA SER A 58 -4.65 17.66 -10.06
C SER A 58 -6.11 17.53 -9.59
N ILE A 59 -6.41 16.59 -8.69
CA ILE A 59 -7.77 16.25 -8.29
C ILE A 59 -7.94 16.49 -6.77
N PRO A 60 -9.03 17.12 -6.31
CA PRO A 60 -9.34 17.22 -4.90
C PRO A 60 -9.53 15.85 -4.25
N LEU A 61 -8.88 15.65 -3.10
CA LEU A 61 -8.95 14.41 -2.33
C LEU A 61 -10.09 14.46 -1.30
N THR A 62 -11.00 13.50 -1.37
CA THR A 62 -12.14 13.36 -0.43
C THR A 62 -11.93 12.29 0.64
N GLY A 63 -10.79 11.58 0.62
CA GLY A 63 -10.45 10.51 1.55
C GLY A 63 -8.95 10.44 1.83
N MET A 64 -8.41 9.23 1.96
CA MET A 64 -6.97 9.03 2.19
C MET A 64 -6.16 8.97 0.89
N MET A 65 -6.73 8.33 -0.14
CA MET A 65 -6.09 8.13 -1.44
C MET A 65 -7.16 8.04 -2.54
N HIS A 66 -6.81 8.41 -3.77
CA HIS A 66 -7.71 8.27 -4.93
C HIS A 66 -7.76 6.83 -5.40
N ILE A 67 -6.59 6.20 -5.53
CA ILE A 67 -6.47 4.80 -5.92
C ILE A 67 -6.02 4.03 -4.71
N TYR A 68 -6.83 3.07 -4.26
CA TYR A 68 -6.59 2.28 -3.07
C TYR A 68 -6.16 0.86 -3.42
N ASN A 69 -5.16 0.36 -2.69
CA ASN A 69 -4.75 -1.03 -2.68
C ASN A 69 -4.52 -1.48 -1.23
N ARG A 70 -4.70 -2.76 -1.00
CA ARG A 70 -4.27 -3.43 0.24
C ARG A 70 -3.16 -4.41 -0.10
N LEU A 71 -2.15 -4.51 0.76
CA LEU A 71 -1.16 -5.58 0.66
C LEU A 71 -1.86 -6.93 0.78
N THR A 72 -1.90 -7.65 -0.33
CA THR A 72 -2.55 -8.96 -0.47
C THR A 72 -1.98 -9.65 -1.71
N SER A 73 -2.36 -10.91 -1.91
CA SER A 73 -2.06 -11.66 -3.14
C SER A 73 -3.31 -12.30 -3.74
N SER A 74 -3.23 -12.52 -5.06
CA SER A 74 -4.17 -13.39 -5.78
C SER A 74 -3.89 -14.87 -5.49
N ASN A 75 -2.64 -15.23 -5.19
CA ASN A 75 -2.29 -16.56 -4.69
C ASN A 75 -2.81 -16.72 -3.25
N ILE A 76 -3.55 -17.80 -3.00
CA ILE A 76 -4.22 -18.01 -1.72
C ILE A 76 -3.25 -18.28 -0.56
N GLU A 77 -2.17 -19.00 -0.82
CA GLU A 77 -1.16 -19.35 0.19
C GLU A 77 -0.37 -18.10 0.58
N GLU A 78 0.10 -17.32 -0.40
CA GLU A 78 0.79 -16.05 -0.15
C GLU A 78 -0.13 -15.05 0.56
N ARG A 79 -1.40 -14.96 0.17
CA ARG A 79 -2.38 -14.10 0.85
C ARG A 79 -2.56 -14.51 2.30
N ASN A 80 -2.73 -15.79 2.58
CA ASN A 80 -2.87 -16.28 3.96
C ASN A 80 -1.60 -16.01 4.76
N TRP A 81 -0.43 -16.18 4.15
CA TRP A 81 0.84 -15.87 4.79
C TRP A 81 0.98 -14.39 5.15
N ILE A 82 0.61 -13.49 4.25
CA ILE A 82 0.55 -12.04 4.52
C ILE A 82 -0.37 -11.75 5.73
N LEU A 83 -1.53 -12.40 5.81
CA LEU A 83 -2.47 -12.22 6.91
C LEU A 83 -1.86 -12.69 8.24
N GLU A 84 -1.19 -13.84 8.27
CA GLU A 84 -0.51 -14.35 9.46
C GLU A 84 0.66 -13.44 9.88
N LEU A 85 1.45 -12.94 8.93
CA LEU A 85 2.54 -12.00 9.19
C LEU A 85 2.06 -10.65 9.73
N LEU A 86 0.82 -10.26 9.45
CA LEU A 86 0.20 -9.04 9.97
C LEU A 86 -0.67 -9.28 11.20
N ASN A 87 -0.89 -10.53 11.60
CA ASN A 87 -1.53 -10.91 12.84
C ASN A 87 -0.49 -11.07 13.97
N LEU A 88 -0.51 -10.17 14.96
CA LEU A 88 0.48 -10.19 16.04
C LEU A 88 0.09 -11.11 17.22
N GLU A 89 -0.97 -11.90 17.07
CA GLU A 89 -1.46 -12.85 18.09
C GLU A 89 -0.93 -14.28 17.92
N ASN A 90 -0.20 -14.56 16.84
CA ASN A 90 0.37 -15.89 16.58
C ASN A 90 1.84 -16.01 17.03
N ASP A 91 2.36 -17.23 16.98
CA ASP A 91 3.69 -17.59 17.51
C ASP A 91 4.84 -17.36 16.52
N ILE A 92 4.62 -16.66 15.39
CA ILE A 92 5.69 -16.36 14.43
C ILE A 92 6.74 -15.50 15.12
N SER A 93 7.99 -15.95 15.06
CA SER A 93 9.11 -15.26 15.71
C SER A 93 9.33 -13.86 15.12
N ILE A 94 9.84 -12.95 15.96
CA ILE A 94 10.18 -11.57 15.56
C ILE A 94 11.11 -11.52 14.34
N ASN A 95 12.11 -12.41 14.29
CA ASN A 95 13.12 -12.45 13.23
C ASN A 95 12.53 -12.96 11.91
N GLU A 96 11.74 -14.03 11.97
CA GLU A 96 11.04 -14.58 10.80
C GLU A 96 10.05 -13.57 10.24
N ARG A 97 9.19 -13.00 11.09
CA ARG A 97 8.22 -11.98 10.68
C ARG A 97 8.90 -10.78 10.04
N THR A 98 10.00 -10.31 10.63
CA THR A 98 10.76 -9.17 10.09
C THR A 98 11.32 -9.48 8.71
N THR A 99 11.95 -10.64 8.55
CA THR A 99 12.56 -11.05 7.28
C THR A 99 11.51 -11.18 6.18
N GLU A 100 10.42 -11.89 6.46
CA GLU A 100 9.37 -12.17 5.49
C GLU A 100 8.57 -10.91 5.13
N LEU A 101 8.22 -10.07 6.10
CA LEU A 101 7.54 -8.80 5.80
C LEU A 101 8.42 -7.88 4.94
N LYS A 102 9.73 -7.79 5.23
CA LYS A 102 10.63 -6.97 4.39
C LYS A 102 10.64 -7.44 2.95
N LYS A 103 10.74 -8.75 2.74
CA LYS A 103 10.70 -9.37 1.42
C LYS A 103 9.41 -9.03 0.67
N ILE A 104 8.26 -9.29 1.30
CA ILE A 104 6.93 -9.02 0.71
C ILE A 104 6.73 -7.53 0.41
N LEU A 105 7.15 -6.64 1.31
CA LEU A 105 7.05 -5.19 1.09
C LEU A 105 7.87 -4.73 -0.11
N LEU A 106 9.06 -5.32 -0.31
CA LEU A 106 9.90 -5.04 -1.48
C LEU A 106 9.26 -5.58 -2.76
N GLU A 107 8.84 -6.84 -2.76
CA GLU A 107 8.30 -7.54 -3.95
C GLU A 107 6.96 -6.98 -4.43
N ILE A 108 6.10 -6.56 -3.50
CA ILE A 108 4.74 -6.09 -3.85
C ILE A 108 4.68 -4.58 -3.85
N ILE A 109 4.90 -3.94 -2.70
CA ILE A 109 4.63 -2.49 -2.57
C ILE A 109 5.70 -1.68 -3.29
N ILE A 110 6.98 -1.92 -3.03
CA ILE A 110 8.05 -1.13 -3.66
C ILE A 110 8.04 -1.34 -5.17
N SER A 111 7.94 -2.58 -5.65
CA SER A 111 7.85 -2.85 -7.09
C SER A 111 6.67 -2.14 -7.75
N SER A 112 5.47 -2.16 -7.16
CA SER A 112 4.32 -1.43 -7.73
C SER A 112 4.49 0.09 -7.66
N MET A 113 5.15 0.59 -6.62
CA MET A 113 5.35 2.02 -6.45
C MET A 113 6.45 2.55 -7.37
N GLN A 114 7.45 1.76 -7.74
CA GLN A 114 8.52 2.22 -8.63
C GLN A 114 8.07 2.34 -10.09
N ILE A 115 7.12 1.52 -10.54
CA ILE A 115 6.61 1.54 -11.92
C ILE A 115 5.68 2.72 -12.21
N ILE A 116 4.97 3.26 -11.20
CA ILE A 116 4.03 4.37 -11.39
C ILE A 116 4.69 5.69 -11.01
N ASN A 117 5.02 6.53 -11.99
CA ASN A 117 5.54 7.88 -11.75
C ASN A 117 4.76 8.98 -12.49
N THR A 118 3.97 8.59 -13.49
CA THR A 118 3.13 9.47 -14.31
C THR A 118 1.67 9.03 -14.26
N GLU A 119 0.76 9.90 -14.72
CA GLU A 119 -0.65 9.52 -14.88
C GLU A 119 -0.80 8.39 -15.91
N GLN A 120 0.03 8.36 -16.96
CA GLN A 120 -0.01 7.31 -17.97
C GLN A 120 0.37 5.93 -17.39
N ASP A 121 1.37 5.88 -16.51
CA ASP A 121 1.72 4.63 -15.82
C ASP A 121 0.54 4.13 -14.98
N LEU A 122 -0.12 5.05 -14.26
CA LEU A 122 -1.29 4.72 -13.45
C LEU A 122 -2.44 4.22 -14.32
N ILE A 123 -2.72 4.87 -15.46
CA ILE A 123 -3.73 4.43 -16.44
C ILE A 123 -3.42 3.00 -16.92
N ASN A 124 -2.17 2.72 -17.27
CA ASN A 124 -1.75 1.40 -17.76
C ASN A 124 -1.93 0.32 -16.68
N GLU A 125 -1.66 0.64 -15.41
CA GLU A 125 -1.91 -0.29 -14.31
C GLU A 125 -3.40 -0.47 -14.00
N LEU A 126 -4.19 0.61 -14.04
CA LEU A 126 -5.64 0.53 -13.79
C LEU A 126 -6.35 -0.31 -14.85
N LYS A 127 -5.96 -0.21 -16.13
CA LYS A 127 -6.53 -1.02 -17.22
C LYS A 127 -6.29 -2.53 -17.10
N LYS A 128 -5.36 -2.96 -16.24
CA LYS A 128 -5.14 -4.39 -15.95
C LYS A 128 -6.15 -4.96 -14.96
N ARG A 129 -6.90 -4.11 -14.26
CA ARG A 129 -7.88 -4.55 -13.27
C ARG A 129 -9.13 -5.12 -13.95
N PRO A 130 -9.78 -6.13 -13.35
CA PRO A 130 -11.06 -6.65 -13.87
C PRO A 130 -12.18 -5.60 -13.90
N HIS A 131 -12.13 -4.62 -12.99
CA HIS A 131 -13.07 -3.52 -12.91
C HIS A 131 -12.44 -2.32 -12.18
N LEU A 132 -13.03 -1.13 -12.33
CA LEU A 132 -12.62 0.11 -11.66
C LEU A 132 -13.65 0.61 -10.64
N ASN A 133 -14.46 -0.28 -10.07
CA ASN A 133 -15.55 0.11 -9.16
C ASN A 133 -15.06 0.81 -7.88
N ASP A 134 -13.82 0.55 -7.48
CA ASP A 134 -13.16 1.16 -6.33
C ASP A 134 -12.52 2.53 -6.66
N VAL A 135 -12.43 2.90 -7.94
CA VAL A 135 -11.88 4.18 -8.39
C VAL A 135 -12.97 5.25 -8.35
N PRO A 136 -12.74 6.41 -7.67
CA PRO A 136 -13.69 7.52 -7.64
C PRO A 136 -14.04 8.06 -9.04
N LEU A 137 -15.28 8.50 -9.23
CA LEU A 137 -15.78 8.97 -10.53
C LEU A 137 -14.94 10.13 -11.10
N ASN A 138 -14.65 11.14 -10.29
CA ASN A 138 -13.82 12.29 -10.68
C ASN A 138 -12.41 11.88 -11.15
N VAL A 139 -11.87 10.77 -10.62
CA VAL A 139 -10.59 10.21 -11.05
C VAL A 139 -10.73 9.52 -12.41
N LYS A 140 -11.81 8.76 -12.62
CA LYS A 140 -12.09 8.14 -13.93
C LYS A 140 -12.30 9.19 -15.02
N GLU A 141 -13.03 10.26 -14.73
CA GLU A 141 -13.25 11.38 -15.64
C GLU A 141 -11.92 12.06 -15.99
N HIS A 142 -11.09 12.39 -14.99
CA HIS A 142 -9.78 13.02 -15.21
C HIS A 142 -8.84 12.15 -16.06
N LEU A 143 -8.85 10.83 -15.84
CA LEU A 143 -7.99 9.88 -16.55
C LEU A 143 -8.60 9.31 -17.84
N ASN A 144 -9.80 9.74 -18.23
CA ASN A 144 -10.54 9.20 -19.37
C ASN A 144 -10.71 7.66 -19.33
N LEU A 145 -11.14 7.14 -18.17
CA LEU A 145 -11.35 5.71 -17.89
C LEU A 145 -12.84 5.34 -17.76
N MET A 146 -13.74 6.11 -18.37
CA MET A 146 -15.17 5.79 -18.39
C MET A 146 -15.43 4.71 -19.44
N GLU A 147 -15.48 3.46 -18.98
CA GLU A 147 -16.13 2.32 -19.66
C GLU A 147 -17.49 2.04 -19.02
#